data_AF-A0A351FXZ5-F1
#
_entry.id   AF-A0A351FXZ5-F1
#
_cell.length_a   1.000
_cell.length_b   1.000
_cell.length_c   1.000
_cell.angle_alpha   90.00
_cell.angle_beta   90.00
_cell.angle_gamma   90.00
#
_symmetry.space_group_name_H-M   'P 1'
#
loop_
_entity.id
_entity.type
_entity.pdbx_description
1 polymer ?
#
loop_
_entity_poly.entity_id
_entity_poly.type
_entity_poly.pdbx_seq_one_letter_code
_entity_poly.pdbx_strand_id
1 'polypeptide(L)' 'GEDNADAHHKRQIMGREVVVAITDGQLHLGPWEHIFYYEFDGRRRKRVLVKIIGE' A
#
# COMPACT_ATOMS: atom_id res chain seq x y z
N GLY A 1 -17.84 -16.61 -14.02
CA GLY A 1 -17.85 -15.25 -13.46
C GLY A 1 -16.65 -15.12 -12.55
N GLU A 2 -16.23 -13.90 -12.24
CA GLU A 2 -15.22 -13.67 -11.19
C GLU A 2 -15.88 -13.85 -9.81
N ASP A 3 -15.08 -14.28 -8.83
CA ASP A 3 -15.51 -14.60 -7.45
C ASP A 3 -14.82 -13.71 -6.39
N ASN A 4 -14.12 -12.67 -6.82
CA ASN A 4 -13.27 -11.80 -5.99
C ASN A 4 -13.87 -10.40 -5.74
N ALA A 5 -15.19 -10.23 -5.89
CA ALA A 5 -15.85 -8.93 -5.69
C ALA A 5 -15.60 -8.35 -4.29
N ASP A 6 -15.46 -9.20 -3.27
CA ASP A 6 -15.13 -8.80 -1.91
C ASP A 6 -13.72 -8.19 -1.80
N ALA A 7 -12.76 -8.63 -2.61
CA ALA A 7 -11.41 -8.07 -2.66
C ALA A 7 -11.42 -6.61 -3.14
N HIS A 8 -12.35 -6.26 -4.05
CA HIS A 8 -12.54 -4.88 -4.51
C HIS A 8 -13.10 -3.98 -3.40
N HIS A 9 -14.00 -4.49 -2.56
CA HIS A 9 -14.49 -3.73 -1.40
C HIS A 9 -13.44 -3.61 -0.29
N LYS A 10 -12.70 -4.68 0.00
CA LYS A 10 -11.61 -4.66 1.00
C LYS A 10 -10.54 -3.61 0.66
N ARG A 11 -10.08 -3.55 -0.60
CA ARG A 11 -9.12 -2.51 -1.01
C ARG A 11 -9.70 -1.09 -0.92
N GLN A 12 -11.00 -0.93 -1.13
CA GLN A 12 -11.64 0.39 -1.07
C GLN A 12 -11.67 0.91 0.37
N ILE A 13 -11.89 0.02 1.33
CA ILE A 13 -11.89 0.33 2.76
C ILE A 13 -10.46 0.58 3.27
N MET A 14 -9.52 -0.29 2.89
CA MET A 14 -8.14 -0.24 3.43
C MET A 14 -7.28 0.86 2.79
N GLY A 15 -7.71 1.41 1.65
CA GLY A 15 -6.95 2.39 0.89
C GLY A 15 -6.00 1.74 -0.12
N ARG A 16 -5.78 2.43 -1.24
CA ARG A 16 -4.91 1.98 -2.33
C ARG A 16 -3.44 2.32 -2.08
N GLU A 17 -3.19 3.43 -1.39
CA GLU A 17 -1.87 4.04 -1.29
C GLU A 17 -1.75 4.87 0.00
N VAL A 18 -0.52 5.16 0.35
CA VAL A 18 -0.16 6.07 1.44
C VAL A 18 0.90 7.04 0.91
N VAL A 19 0.91 8.25 1.47
CA VAL A 19 1.99 9.22 1.28
C VAL A 19 2.76 9.29 2.59
N VAL A 20 4.08 9.12 2.52
CA VAL A 20 4.96 9.17 3.68
C VAL A 20 6.00 10.25 3.44
N ALA A 21 6.19 11.14 4.42
CA ALA A 21 7.21 12.16 4.35
C ALA A 21 8.61 11.54 4.44
N ILE A 22 9.58 12.19 3.79
CA ILE A 22 11.00 11.87 3.95
C ILE A 22 11.65 13.04 4.68
N THR A 23 12.37 12.77 5.75
CA THR A 23 13.11 13.77 6.54
C THR A 23 14.50 13.22 6.80
N ASP A 24 15.52 14.02 6.49
CA ASP A 24 16.94 13.63 6.59
C ASP A 24 17.27 12.30 5.89
N GLY A 25 16.66 12.09 4.72
CA GLY A 25 16.85 10.89 3.90
C GLY A 25 16.18 9.62 4.44
N GLN A 26 15.36 9.70 5.48
CA GLN A 26 14.65 8.56 6.08
C GLN A 26 13.14 8.69 5.96
N LEU A 27 12.43 7.55 5.89
CA LEU A 27 10.96 7.55 6.01
C LEU A 27 10.58 8.07 7.40
N HIS A 28 9.78 9.11 7.44
CA HIS A 28 9.34 9.74 8.68
C HIS A 28 8.14 8.98 9.24
N LEU A 29 8.41 7.86 9.89
CA LEU A 29 7.41 7.00 10.53
C LEU A 29 7.46 7.18 12.06
N GLY A 30 6.29 7.14 12.69
CA GLY A 30 6.16 7.02 14.14
C GLY A 30 6.61 5.63 14.64
N PRO A 31 6.79 5.45 15.96
CA PRO A 31 7.36 4.23 16.55
C PRO A 31 6.54 2.95 16.29
N TRP A 32 5.28 3.08 15.89
CA TRP A 32 4.37 1.96 15.62
C TRP A 32 3.88 1.92 14.16
N GLU A 33 4.29 2.87 13.33
CA GLU A 33 3.83 2.97 11.95
C GLU A 33 4.60 2.01 11.05
N HIS A 34 3.86 1.29 10.22
CA HIS A 34 4.38 0.29 9.30
C HIS A 34 3.62 0.36 7.99
N ILE A 35 4.33 0.15 6.88
CA ILE A 35 3.72 0.10 5.55
C ILE A 35 3.46 -1.37 5.20
N PHE A 36 2.20 -1.71 4.96
CA PHE A 36 1.78 -3.07 4.60
C PHE A 36 1.28 -3.13 3.17
N TYR A 37 1.62 -4.24 2.49
CA TYR A 37 0.90 -4.68 1.31
C TYR A 37 -0.21 -5.64 1.71
N TYR A 38 -1.45 -5.15 1.77
CA TYR A 38 -2.60 -6.00 2.02
C TYR A 38 -3.08 -6.67 0.72
N GLU A 39 -2.84 -7.97 0.61
CA GLU A 39 -3.28 -8.80 -0.51
C GLU A 39 -4.69 -9.37 -0.24
N PHE A 40 -5.64 -9.11 -1.14
CA PHE A 40 -7.03 -9.56 -1.00
C PHE A 40 -7.48 -10.59 -2.04
N ASP A 41 -6.69 -10.83 -3.09
CA ASP A 41 -6.93 -11.80 -4.17
C ASP A 41 -5.59 -12.25 -4.77
N GLY A 42 -4.86 -13.08 -4.01
CA GLY A 42 -3.44 -13.40 -4.22
C GLY A 42 -3.16 -14.61 -5.12
N ARG A 43 -2.04 -15.30 -4.83
CA ARG A 43 -1.54 -16.50 -5.57
C ARG A 43 -1.23 -16.25 -7.05
N ARG A 44 -0.93 -15.00 -7.41
CA ARG A 44 -0.51 -14.56 -8.73
C ARG A 44 0.45 -13.39 -8.60
N ARG A 45 1.24 -13.13 -9.64
CA ARG A 45 2.18 -11.99 -9.64
C ARG A 45 1.43 -10.67 -9.61
N LYS A 46 1.75 -9.84 -8.63
CA LYS A 46 1.22 -8.47 -8.46
C LYS A 46 2.37 -7.51 -8.18
N ARG A 47 2.09 -6.21 -8.19
CA ARG A 47 3.10 -5.15 -8.11
C ARG A 47 2.66 -4.06 -7.15
N VAL A 48 3.63 -3.40 -6.54
CA VAL A 48 3.49 -2.15 -5.81
C VAL A 48 4.41 -1.14 -6.48
N LEU A 49 3.97 0.12 -6.56
CA LEU A 49 4.78 1.22 -7.08
C LEU A 49 5.24 2.10 -5.91
N VAL A 50 6.53 2.42 -5.88
CA VAL A 50 7.09 3.45 -5.01
C VAL A 50 7.55 4.60 -5.89
N LYS A 51 7.09 5.82 -5.60
CA LYS A 51 7.49 7.03 -6.30
C LYS A 51 7.92 8.07 -5.28
N ILE A 52 9.14 8.56 -5.43
CA ILE A 52 9.73 9.61 -4.60
C ILE A 52 9.85 10.87 -5.45
N ILE A 53 9.49 12.01 -4.88
CA ILE A 53 9.59 13.34 -5.48
C ILE A 53 10.15 14.26 -4.39
N GLY A 54 11.20 14.99 -4.69
CA GLY A 54 11.91 15.85 -3.74
C GLY A 54 13.28 16.23 -4.28
N GLU A 55 13.98 17.09 -3.55
CA GLU A 55 15.40 17.45 -3.75
C GLU A 55 16.29 16.74 -2.75
#